data_AF-A0A1T2KZA1-F1
#
_entry.id   AF-A0A1T2KZA1-F1
#
_cell.length_a   1.000
_cell.length_b   1.000
_cell.length_c   1.000
_cell.angle_alpha   90.00
_cell.angle_beta   90.00
_cell.angle_gamma   90.00
#
_symmetry.space_group_name_H-M   'P 1'
#
loop_
_entity.id
_entity.type
_entity.pdbx_description
1 polymer ?
#
loop_
_entity_poly.entity_id
_entity_poly.type
_entity_poly.pdbx_seq_one_letter_code
_entity_poly.pdbx_strand_id
1 'polypeptide(L)'
;MISGASRGIGKAIARRLYQSGYKLSLSSRTPDAMQQELQHQMNSQRLLCQYYEVEDTQTTQDWVDATIGKYGRIDGIVNNAGIYLDCCVHEGDETSLESL
;
A
#
# COMPACT_ATOMS: atom_id res chain seq x y z
N MET A 1 5.74 0.54 -6.36
CA MET A 1 4.49 0.77 -5.60
C MET A 1 4.33 -0.35 -4.58
N ILE A 2 3.83 -0.05 -3.38
CA ILE A 2 3.64 -1.03 -2.31
C ILE A 2 2.27 -0.78 -1.66
N SER A 3 1.38 -1.76 -1.72
CA SER A 3 0.08 -1.68 -1.03
C SER A 3 0.19 -2.18 0.42
N GLY A 4 -0.64 -1.66 1.32
CA GLY A 4 -0.63 -2.06 2.73
C GLY A 4 0.66 -1.69 3.47
N ALA A 5 1.26 -0.55 3.12
CA ALA A 5 2.60 -0.16 3.58
C ALA A 5 2.63 0.52 4.97
N SER A 6 1.48 0.75 5.61
CA SER A 6 1.38 1.48 6.88
C SER A 6 1.87 0.69 8.10
N ARG A 7 1.92 -0.65 8.03
CA ARG A 7 2.33 -1.50 9.17
C ARG A 7 2.96 -2.82 8.71
N GLY A 8 3.46 -3.60 9.67
CA GLY A 8 3.91 -4.98 9.48
C GLY A 8 4.96 -5.15 8.38
N ILE A 9 4.78 -6.18 7.56
CA ILE A 9 5.70 -6.56 6.48
C ILE A 9 5.79 -5.45 5.42
N GLY A 10 4.66 -4.88 4.99
CA GLY A 10 4.65 -3.78 4.01
C GLY A 10 5.51 -2.59 4.42
N LYS A 11 5.43 -2.19 5.70
CA LYS A 11 6.27 -1.13 6.26
C LYS A 11 7.75 -1.51 6.29
N ALA A 12 8.07 -2.76 6.64
CA ALA A 12 9.45 -3.24 6.63
C ALA A 12 10.05 -3.24 5.21
N ILE A 13 9.28 -3.70 4.22
CA ILE A 13 9.66 -3.66 2.80
C ILE A 13 9.89 -2.21 2.36
N ALA A 14 8.97 -1.29 2.68
CA ALA A 14 9.10 0.12 2.35
C ALA A 14 10.41 0.71 2.92
N ARG A 15 10.70 0.49 4.20
CA ARG A 15 11.96 0.96 4.81
C ARG A 15 13.19 0.39 4.12
N ARG A 16 13.20 -0.92 3.84
CA ARG A 16 14.33 -1.60 3.19
C ARG A 16 14.59 -1.08 1.78
N LEU A 17 13.54 -0.87 0.98
CA LEU A 17 13.66 -0.35 -0.38
C LEU A 17 14.05 1.13 -0.40
N TYR A 18 13.50 1.93 0.52
CA TYR A 18 13.89 3.34 0.66
C TYR A 18 15.39 3.49 0.93
N GLN A 19 15.91 2.66 1.85
CA GLN A 19 17.34 2.60 2.19
C GLN A 19 18.21 2.15 1.03
N SER A 20 17.69 1.31 0.12
CA SER A 20 18.37 0.94 -1.13
C SER A 20 18.38 2.03 -2.20
N GLY A 21 17.80 3.21 -1.94
CA GLY A 21 17.80 4.33 -2.88
C GLY A 21 16.55 4.46 -3.75
N TYR A 22 15.55 3.58 -3.58
CA TYR A 22 14.33 3.62 -4.38
C TYR A 22 13.46 4.86 -4.07
N LYS A 23 12.66 5.26 -5.05
CA LYS A 23 11.51 6.15 -4.87
C LYS A 23 10.29 5.29 -4.56
N LEU A 24 9.54 5.66 -3.53
CA LEU A 24 8.44 4.86 -3.04
C LEU A 24 7.11 5.56 -3.23
N SER A 25 6.18 4.82 -3.83
CA SER A 25 4.76 5.13 -3.80
C SER A 25 4.10 4.06 -2.93
N LEU A 26 3.57 4.50 -1.80
CA LEU A 26 3.04 3.67 -0.71
C LEU A 26 1.55 3.92 -0.58
N SER A 27 0.77 2.85 -0.39
CA SER A 27 -0.65 2.99 -0.14
C SER A 27 -1.13 2.35 1.15
N SER A 28 -2.19 2.94 1.68
CA SER A 28 -2.96 2.47 2.83
C SER A 28 -4.31 3.18 2.87
N ARG A 29 -5.22 2.69 3.72
CA ARG A 29 -6.51 3.37 3.98
C ARG A 29 -6.37 4.65 4.81
N THR A 30 -5.19 4.92 5.39
CA THR A 30 -4.90 6.09 6.24
C THR A 30 -3.61 6.80 5.80
N PRO A 31 -3.55 7.33 4.56
CA PRO A 31 -2.32 7.86 3.97
C PRO A 31 -1.71 9.02 4.76
N ASP A 32 -2.54 9.88 5.36
CA ASP A 32 -2.06 11.04 6.14
C ASP A 32 -1.29 10.60 7.38
N ALA A 33 -1.81 9.62 8.13
CA ALA A 33 -1.14 9.07 9.30
C ALA A 33 0.18 8.39 8.92
N MET A 34 0.19 7.65 7.80
CA MET A 34 1.41 7.04 7.27
C MET A 34 2.44 8.09 6.84
N GLN A 35 2.01 9.17 6.20
CA GLN A 35 2.88 10.27 5.80
C GLN A 35 3.47 10.99 7.01
N GLN A 36 2.66 11.29 8.02
CA GLN A 36 3.10 11.93 9.27
C GLN A 36 4.16 11.09 9.99
N GLU A 37 4.03 9.76 9.96
CA GLU A 37 5.02 8.87 10.54
C GLU A 37 6.33 8.84 9.74
N LEU A 38 6.23 8.78 8.41
CA LEU A 38 7.39 8.56 7.53
C LEU A 38 8.15 9.85 7.18
N GLN A 39 7.53 11.02 7.25
CA GLN A 39 8.14 12.29 6.83
C GLN A 39 9.43 12.64 7.58
N HIS A 40 9.62 12.14 8.81
CA HIS A 40 10.83 12.36 9.59
C HIS A 40 11.98 11.42 9.19
N GLN A 41 11.68 10.32 8.50
CA GLN A 41 12.64 9.29 8.11
C GLN A 41 12.91 9.25 6.60
N MET A 42 12.00 9.85 5.81
CA MET A 42 12.00 9.76 4.36
C MET A 42 11.79 11.14 3.72
N ASN A 43 12.56 11.41 2.67
CA ASN A 43 12.51 12.63 1.89
C ASN A 43 11.25 12.63 1.01
N SER A 44 10.49 13.72 1.05
CA SER A 44 9.23 13.91 0.30
C SER A 44 9.38 13.82 -1.23
N GLN A 45 10.58 14.05 -1.78
CA GLN A 45 10.86 13.84 -3.21
C GLN A 45 10.88 12.35 -3.59
N ARG A 46 11.23 11.47 -2.64
CA ARG A 46 11.30 10.01 -2.85
C ARG A 46 10.16 9.25 -2.18
N LEU A 47 9.19 9.96 -1.59
CA LEU A 47 8.04 9.36 -0.93
C LEU A 47 6.74 9.95 -1.46
N LEU A 48 5.80 9.09 -1.83
CA LEU A 48 4.42 9.40 -2.16
C LEU A 48 3.53 8.48 -1.31
N CYS A 49 2.62 9.06 -0.54
CA CYS A 49 1.60 8.32 0.21
C CYS A 49 0.26 8.56 -0.49
N GLN A 50 -0.49 7.51 -0.75
CA GLN A 50 -1.79 7.58 -1.43
C GLN A 50 -2.83 6.71 -0.74
N TYR A 51 -4.09 7.15 -0.86
CA TYR A 51 -5.22 6.31 -0.49
C TYR A 51 -5.36 5.17 -1.52
N TYR A 52 -5.71 3.99 -1.03
CA TYR A 52 -6.01 2.83 -1.86
C TYR A 52 -6.94 1.91 -1.09
N GLU A 53 -8.01 1.49 -1.76
CA GLU A 53 -8.93 0.46 -1.31
C GLU A 53 -9.11 -0.55 -2.44
N VAL A 54 -9.05 -1.84 -2.12
CA VAL A 54 -9.05 -2.89 -3.15
C VAL A 54 -10.41 -3.00 -3.85
N GLU A 55 -11.49 -2.72 -3.12
CA GLU A 55 -12.87 -2.75 -3.61
C GLU A 55 -13.20 -1.56 -4.53
N ASP A 56 -12.41 -0.49 -4.48
CA ASP A 56 -12.62 0.71 -5.29
C ASP A 56 -11.56 0.84 -6.39
N THR A 57 -11.96 0.43 -7.59
CA THR A 57 -11.10 0.50 -8.78
C THR A 57 -10.66 1.92 -9.13
N GLN A 58 -11.43 2.95 -8.76
CA GLN A 58 -11.04 4.34 -9.01
C GLN A 58 -9.81 4.71 -8.18
N THR A 59 -9.74 4.26 -6.93
CA THR A 59 -8.57 4.53 -6.06
C THR A 59 -7.29 3.89 -6.60
N THR A 60 -7.42 2.75 -7.28
CA THR A 60 -6.29 2.11 -7.97
C THR A 60 -5.77 2.99 -9.09
N GLN A 61 -6.67 3.48 -9.94
CA GLN A 61 -6.32 4.34 -11.07
C GLN A 61 -5.69 5.65 -10.59
N ASP A 62 -6.31 6.30 -9.60
CA ASP A 62 -5.80 7.55 -9.02
C ASP A 62 -4.39 7.36 -8.43
N TRP A 63 -4.14 6.23 -7.76
CA TRP A 63 -2.82 5.91 -7.20
C TRP A 63 -1.77 5.68 -8.29
N VAL A 64 -2.13 4.97 -9.37
CA VAL A 64 -1.26 4.77 -10.53
C VAL A 64 -0.94 6.11 -11.19
N ASP A 65 -1.94 6.94 -11.45
CA ASP A 65 -1.79 8.23 -12.11
C ASP A 65 -0.95 9.20 -11.26
N ALA A 66 -1.17 9.24 -9.95
CA ALA A 66 -0.33 10.03 -9.05
C ALA A 66 1.12 9.54 -9.02
N THR A 67 1.33 8.22 -9.10
CA THR A 67 2.68 7.62 -9.13
C THR A 67 3.40 7.98 -10.42
N ILE A 68 2.73 7.82 -11.57
CA ILE A 68 3.27 8.19 -12.89
C ILE A 68 3.49 9.71 -12.97
N GLY A 69 2.54 10.52 -12.50
CA GLY A 69 2.67 11.97 -12.48
C GLY A 69 3.87 12.46 -11.67
N LYS A 70 4.19 11.80 -10.54
CA LYS A 70 5.34 12.18 -9.70
C LYS A 70 6.67 11.61 -10.18
N TYR A 71 6.69 10.38 -10.67
CA TYR A 71 7.94 9.63 -10.93
C TYR A 71 8.19 9.31 -12.40
N GLY A 72 7.21 9.52 -13.27
CA GLY A 72 7.25 9.30 -14.72
C GLY A 72 7.08 7.84 -15.14
N ARG A 73 7.22 6.88 -14.22
CA ARG A 73 7.14 5.44 -14.48
C ARG A 73 6.90 4.62 -13.21
N ILE A 74 6.59 3.34 -13.40
CA ILE A 74 6.54 2.33 -12.35
C ILE A 74 7.55 1.22 -12.69
N ASP A 75 8.52 0.99 -11.81
CA ASP A 75 9.57 -0.04 -12.00
C ASP A 75 9.19 -1.39 -11.38
N GLY A 76 8.25 -1.40 -10.44
CA GLY A 76 7.86 -2.61 -9.73
C GLY A 76 6.70 -2.37 -8.78
N ILE A 77 5.96 -3.45 -8.53
CA ILE A 77 4.76 -3.46 -7.69
C ILE A 77 4.91 -4.56 -6.64
N VAL A 78 4.54 -4.23 -5.41
CA VAL A 78 4.46 -5.16 -4.28
C VAL A 78 3.00 -5.18 -3.82
N ASN A 79 2.28 -6.24 -4.21
CA ASN A 79 0.91 -6.49 -3.76
C ASN A 79 0.97 -7.10 -2.35
N ASN A 80 0.90 -6.24 -1.33
CA ASN A 80 1.06 -6.64 0.07
C ASN A 80 -0.18 -6.35 0.93
N ALA A 81 -1.09 -5.46 0.51
CA ALA A 81 -2.36 -5.30 1.21
C ALA A 81 -3.11 -6.65 1.25
N GLY A 82 -3.61 -6.98 2.44
CA GLY A 82 -4.35 -8.20 2.69
C GLY A 82 -4.95 -8.18 4.09
N ILE A 83 -6.07 -8.88 4.23
CA ILE A 83 -6.76 -9.14 5.49
C ILE A 83 -6.75 -10.63 5.76
N TYR A 84 -6.88 -10.99 7.03
CA TYR A 84 -7.00 -12.38 7.47
C TYR A 84 -8.41 -12.57 8.00
N LEU A 85 -9.12 -13.54 7.42
CA LEU A 85 -10.38 -14.04 7.95
C LEU A 85 -10.10 -15.31 8.72
N ASP A 86 -10.43 -15.30 10.00
CA ASP A 86 -10.38 -16.50 10.84
C ASP A 86 -11.65 -17.30 10.60
N CYS A 87 -11.56 -18.36 9.81
CA CYS A 87 -12.67 -19.26 9.55
C CYS A 87 -12.19 -20.71 9.47
N CYS A 88 -12.99 -21.63 10.01
CA CYS A 88 -12.78 -23.06 9.80
C CYS A 88 -13.34 -23.44 8.42
N VAL A 89 -12.56 -24.10 7.57
CA VAL A 89 -13.00 -24.51 6.22
C VAL A 89 -14.24 -25.43 6.27
N HIS A 90 -14.40 -26.22 7.34
CA HIS A 90 -15.53 -27.15 7.50
C HIS A 90 -16.78 -26.51 8.10
N GLU A 91 -16.65 -25.36 8.75
CA GLU A 91 -17.75 -24.67 9.47
C GLU A 91 -18.03 -23.27 8.89
N GLY A 92 -17.22 -22.82 7.95
CA GLY A 92 -17.30 -21.51 7.33
C GLY A 92 -18.49 -21.43 6.40
N ASP A 93 -19.21 -20.31 6.48
CA ASP A 93 -20.23 -19.92 5.51
C ASP A 93 -19.55 -19.23 4.32
N GLU A 94 -19.92 -19.59 3.09
CA GLU A 94 -19.40 -18.97 1.86
C GLU A 94 -19.61 -17.45 1.86
N THR A 95 -20.67 -16.97 2.51
CA THR A 95 -20.94 -15.53 2.67
C THR A 95 -19.81 -14.79 3.41
N SER A 96 -19.06 -15.47 4.28
CA SER A 96 -17.89 -14.86 4.94
C SER A 96 -16.71 -14.67 3.99
N LEU A 97 -16.61 -15.49 2.93
CA LEU A 97 -15.59 -15.35 1.88
C LEU A 97 -15.96 -14.27 0.86
N GLU A 98 -17.25 -14.06 0.60
CA GLU A 98 -17.74 -13.02 -0.32
C GLU A 98 -17.60 -11.60 0.24
N SER A 99 -17.35 -11.45 1.54
CA SER A 99 -17.16 -10.17 2.23
C SER A 99 -15.69 -9.78 2.45
N LEU A 100 -14.76 -10.51 1.83
CA LEU A 100 -13.32 -10.24 1.79
C LEU A 100 -12.94 -9.28 0.66
#